data_AF-A0ABC8L9Q9-F1
#
_entry.id   AF-A0ABC8L9Q9-F1
#
_cell.length_a   1.000
_cell.length_b   1.000
_cell.length_c   1.000
_cell.angle_alpha   90.00
_cell.angle_beta   90.00
_cell.angle_gamma   90.00
#
_symmetry.space_group_name_H-M   'P 1'
#
loop_
_entity.id
_entity.type
_entity.pdbx_description
1 polymer ?
#
loop_
_entity_poly.entity_id
_entity_poly.type
_entity_poly.pdbx_seq_one_letter_code
_entity_poly.pdbx_strand_id
1 'polypeptide(L)'
;MFYGTAVWDPWLIVGQIICLQCSFYLSLGVFMILFLGLRVPRLSLVYFFDYATLTTSTVTGWCVIASFLFTSLAGAVYMIFVVERARKCLDFSATLYITHLFLCIVYGGWPSSMAWWVVNGTGLAVMALLAEYLCIKREQREIPMDRFHSRV
;
A
#
# COMPACT_ATOMS: atom_id res chain seq x y z
N MET A 1 16.76 19.65 24.65
CA MET A 1 16.10 20.27 23.48
C MET A 1 15.35 19.15 22.77
N PHE A 2 14.04 19.07 22.96
CA PHE A 2 13.20 17.87 22.77
C PHE A 2 12.47 17.86 21.41
N TYR A 3 13.16 18.33 20.37
CA TYR A 3 12.86 18.08 18.97
C TYR A 3 14.22 18.15 18.30
N GLY A 4 14.93 17.01 18.28
CA GLY A 4 16.04 16.86 17.37
C GLY A 4 15.51 17.21 15.99
N THR A 5 16.13 18.19 15.35
CA THR A 5 15.90 18.51 13.95
C THR A 5 15.82 17.20 13.20
N ALA A 6 14.66 16.88 12.61
CA ALA A 6 14.63 15.85 11.59
C ALA A 6 15.61 16.34 10.52
N VAL A 7 16.85 15.84 10.57
CA VAL A 7 17.85 16.13 9.56
C VAL A 7 17.20 15.62 8.29
N TRP A 8 16.86 16.55 7.41
CA TRP A 8 16.20 16.21 6.15
C TRP A 8 17.22 15.45 5.33
N ASP A 9 17.18 14.13 5.42
CA ASP A 9 18.02 13.21 4.69
C ASP A 9 17.19 12.65 3.52
N PRO A 10 17.31 13.22 2.31
CA PRO A 10 16.46 12.90 1.17
C PRO A 10 16.63 11.45 0.74
N TRP A 11 17.85 10.94 0.96
CA TRP A 11 18.21 9.57 0.63
C TRP A 11 17.41 8.56 1.44
N LEU A 12 17.12 8.85 2.71
CA LEU A 12 16.28 7.98 3.55
C LEU A 12 14.84 7.95 3.04
N ILE A 13 14.28 9.10 2.65
CA ILE A 13 12.92 9.18 2.10
C ILE A 13 12.82 8.40 0.79
N VAL A 14 13.80 8.58 -0.11
CA VAL A 14 13.85 7.82 -1.37
C VAL A 14 13.99 6.32 -1.11
N GLY A 15 14.84 5.92 -0.17
CA GLY A 15 14.98 4.53 0.25
C GLY A 15 13.68 3.94 0.80
N GLN A 16 12.92 4.69 1.60
CA GLN A 16 11.61 4.30 2.11
C GLN A 16 10.59 4.11 0.98
N ILE A 17 10.55 5.02 0.00
CA ILE A 17 9.68 4.90 -1.18
C ILE A 17 10.03 3.62 -1.95
N ILE A 18 11.31 3.42 -2.28
CA ILE A 18 11.75 2.24 -3.04
C ILE A 18 11.44 0.95 -2.27
N CYS A 19 11.71 0.91 -0.97
CA CYS A 19 11.41 -0.24 -0.13
C CYS A 19 9.91 -0.56 -0.12
N LEU A 20 9.05 0.44 0.03
CA LEU A 20 7.59 0.25 0.00
C LEU A 20 7.09 -0.24 -1.35
N GLN A 21 7.63 0.29 -2.45
CA GLN A 21 7.30 -0.16 -3.80
C GLN A 21 7.66 -1.64 -3.99
N CYS A 22 8.89 -2.02 -3.65
CA CYS A 22 9.34 -3.41 -3.76
C CYS A 22 8.49 -4.37 -2.92
N SER A 23 8.21 -4.02 -1.66
CA SER A 23 7.37 -4.83 -0.77
C SER A 23 5.93 -4.95 -1.29
N PHE A 24 5.37 -3.88 -1.87
CA PHE A 24 4.04 -3.91 -2.46
C PHE A 24 3.96 -4.82 -3.68
N TYR A 25 4.89 -4.71 -4.64
CA TYR A 25 4.89 -5.59 -5.82
C TYR A 25 5.18 -7.05 -5.46
N LEU A 26 6.04 -7.29 -4.47
CA LEU A 26 6.33 -8.63 -3.99
C LEU A 26 5.10 -9.26 -3.34
N SER A 27 4.42 -8.53 -2.45
CA SER A 27 3.17 -9.02 -1.83
C SER A 27 2.06 -9.22 -2.86
N LEU A 28 1.91 -8.30 -3.82
CA LEU A 28 0.97 -8.46 -4.93
C LEU A 28 1.23 -9.75 -5.71
N GLY A 29 2.50 -10.05 -6.00
CA GLY A 29 2.86 -11.29 -6.69
C GLY A 29 2.61 -12.55 -5.88
N VAL A 30 2.89 -12.52 -4.58
CA VAL A 30 2.57 -13.65 -3.69
C VAL A 30 1.06 -13.90 -3.65
N PHE A 31 0.25 -12.85 -3.50
CA PHE A 31 -1.20 -12.99 -3.49
C PHE A 31 -1.75 -13.44 -4.86
N MET A 32 -1.20 -12.92 -5.96
CA MET A 32 -1.57 -13.40 -7.30
C MET A 32 -1.23 -14.88 -7.49
N ILE A 33 -0.07 -15.34 -7.04
CA ILE A 33 0.28 -16.76 -7.08
C ILE A 33 -0.70 -17.58 -6.22
N LEU A 34 -1.05 -17.10 -5.04
CA LEU A 34 -1.96 -17.79 -4.14
C LEU A 34 -3.39 -17.90 -4.71
N PHE A 35 -3.94 -16.82 -5.25
CA PHE A 35 -5.31 -16.78 -5.75
C PHE A 35 -5.44 -17.25 -7.21
N LEU A 36 -4.57 -16.82 -8.11
CA LEU A 36 -4.62 -17.18 -9.54
C LEU A 36 -3.81 -18.44 -9.85
N GLY A 37 -2.74 -18.76 -9.11
CA GLY A 37 -1.93 -19.95 -9.36
C GLY A 37 -2.68 -21.27 -9.14
N LEU A 38 -3.74 -21.25 -8.33
CA LEU A 38 -4.67 -22.37 -8.18
C LEU A 38 -5.63 -22.54 -9.38
N ARG A 39 -5.73 -21.54 -10.26
CA ARG A 39 -6.73 -21.44 -11.33
C ARG A 39 -6.12 -21.42 -12.74
N VAL A 40 -4.94 -20.82 -12.90
CA VAL A 40 -4.32 -20.54 -14.21
C VAL A 40 -2.94 -21.19 -14.29
N PRO A 41 -2.63 -21.96 -15.35
CA PRO A 41 -1.36 -22.67 -15.48
C PRO A 41 -0.16 -21.75 -15.79
N ARG A 42 -0.41 -20.49 -16.17
CA ARG A 42 0.63 -19.51 -16.52
C ARG A 42 0.29 -18.15 -15.94
N LEU A 43 1.10 -17.70 -14.98
CA LEU A 43 1.02 -16.34 -14.45
C LEU A 43 1.85 -15.43 -15.35
N SER A 44 1.19 -14.45 -15.97
CA SER A 44 1.82 -13.44 -16.83
C SER A 44 1.70 -12.05 -16.20
N LEU A 45 2.62 -11.16 -16.57
CA LEU A 45 2.64 -9.74 -16.17
C LEU A 45 1.37 -8.99 -16.60
N VAL A 46 0.61 -9.55 -17.54
CA VAL A 46 -0.71 -9.05 -17.95
C VAL A 46 -1.65 -8.93 -16.75
N TYR A 47 -1.66 -9.89 -15.82
CA TYR A 47 -2.51 -9.82 -14.62
C TYR A 47 -2.11 -8.72 -13.61
N PHE A 48 -0.91 -8.17 -13.74
CA PHE A 48 -0.41 -7.11 -12.88
C PHE A 48 -0.70 -5.72 -13.44
N PHE A 49 -0.45 -5.52 -14.73
CA PHE A 49 -0.42 -4.18 -15.33
C PHE A 49 -1.53 -3.93 -16.35
N ASP A 50 -2.18 -4.97 -16.88
CA ASP A 50 -3.23 -4.80 -17.87
C ASP A 50 -4.58 -4.52 -17.18
N TYR A 51 -5.12 -3.33 -17.47
CA TYR A 51 -6.40 -2.87 -16.94
C TYR A 51 -7.58 -3.71 -17.46
N ALA A 52 -7.44 -4.39 -18.60
CA ALA A 52 -8.50 -5.23 -19.18
C ALA A 52 -8.76 -6.49 -18.34
N THR A 53 -7.80 -6.93 -17.53
CA THR A 53 -7.95 -8.12 -16.65
C THR A 53 -8.82 -7.84 -15.43
N LEU A 54 -8.95 -6.57 -15.04
CA LEU A 54 -9.81 -6.09 -13.96
C LEU A 54 -11.26 -5.96 -14.43
N THR A 55 -11.89 -7.11 -14.68
CA THR A 55 -13.31 -7.21 -15.02
C THR A 55 -14.12 -7.90 -13.92
N THR A 56 -15.26 -7.33 -13.53
CA THR A 56 -16.16 -7.88 -12.50
C THR A 56 -17.01 -9.04 -13.00
N SER A 57 -16.99 -9.32 -14.31
CA SER A 57 -17.80 -10.38 -14.91
C SER A 57 -17.15 -11.76 -14.83
N THR A 58 -15.84 -11.85 -14.58
CA THR A 58 -15.11 -13.12 -14.55
C THR A 58 -14.61 -13.45 -13.15
N VAL A 59 -14.65 -14.73 -12.79
CA VAL A 59 -14.14 -15.19 -11.48
C VAL A 59 -12.63 -14.92 -11.36
N THR A 60 -11.89 -14.95 -12.47
CA THR A 60 -10.47 -14.56 -12.51
C THR A 60 -10.27 -13.10 -12.14
N GLY A 61 -11.11 -12.19 -12.65
CA GLY A 61 -11.06 -10.77 -12.27
C GLY A 61 -11.37 -10.55 -10.79
N TRP A 62 -12.33 -11.28 -10.22
CA TRP A 62 -12.58 -11.26 -8.77
C TRP A 62 -11.38 -11.72 -7.94
N CYS A 63 -10.66 -12.75 -8.39
CA CYS A 63 -9.43 -13.19 -7.73
C CYS A 63 -8.32 -12.12 -7.81
N VAL A 64 -8.23 -11.40 -8.93
CA VAL A 64 -7.30 -10.26 -9.08
C VAL A 64 -7.68 -9.14 -8.11
N ILE A 65 -8.96 -8.75 -8.06
CA ILE A 65 -9.46 -7.72 -7.13
C ILE A 65 -9.17 -8.10 -5.67
N ALA A 66 -9.46 -9.35 -5.29
CA ALA A 66 -9.16 -9.84 -3.95
C ALA A 66 -7.66 -9.73 -3.63
N SER A 67 -6.79 -10.10 -4.58
CA SER A 67 -5.34 -9.99 -4.41
C SER A 67 -4.90 -8.54 -4.19
N PHE A 68 -5.45 -7.57 -4.94
CA PHE A 68 -5.18 -6.15 -4.74
C PHE A 68 -5.63 -5.65 -3.37
N LEU A 69 -6.81 -6.09 -2.88
CA LEU A 69 -7.30 -5.73 -1.55
C LEU A 69 -6.41 -6.31 -0.44
N PHE A 70 -6.04 -7.58 -0.51
CA PHE A 70 -5.10 -8.18 0.46
C PHE A 70 -3.72 -7.53 0.41
N THR A 71 -3.26 -7.15 -0.78
CA THR A 71 -2.02 -6.39 -0.96
C THR A 71 -2.10 -5.02 -0.28
N SER A 72 -3.23 -4.30 -0.40
CA SER A 72 -3.41 -3.01 0.26
C SER A 72 -3.37 -3.11 1.78
N LEU A 73 -3.91 -4.20 2.35
CA LEU A 73 -3.83 -4.49 3.79
C LEU A 73 -2.38 -4.79 4.21
N ALA A 74 -1.67 -5.62 3.46
CA ALA A 74 -0.25 -5.89 3.71
C ALA A 74 0.60 -4.60 3.57
N GLY A 75 0.30 -3.77 2.58
CA GLY A 75 0.90 -2.46 2.36
C GLY A 75 0.76 -1.53 3.56
N ALA A 76 -0.44 -1.48 4.15
CA ALA A 76 -0.67 -0.71 5.38
C ALA A 76 0.17 -1.21 6.55
N VAL A 77 0.38 -2.53 6.67
CA VAL A 77 1.27 -3.11 7.69
C VAL A 77 2.72 -2.70 7.44
N TYR A 78 3.22 -2.79 6.21
CA TYR A 78 4.57 -2.35 5.87
C TYR A 78 4.79 -0.87 6.16
N MET A 79 3.79 -0.02 5.90
CA MET A 79 3.87 1.41 6.21
C MET A 79 4.09 1.71 7.68
N ILE A 80 3.51 0.92 8.59
CA ILE A 80 3.72 1.12 10.04
C ILE A 80 5.17 0.84 10.45
N PHE A 81 5.85 -0.08 9.74
CA PHE A 81 7.25 -0.40 10.03
C PHE A 81 8.22 0.60 9.39
N VAL A 82 7.86 1.20 8.26
CA VAL A 82 8.72 2.10 7.50
C VAL A 82 8.51 3.57 7.88
N VAL A 83 7.28 3.96 8.22
CA VAL A 83 6.87 5.34 8.47
C VAL A 83 6.48 5.50 9.93
N GLU A 84 7.28 6.23 10.69
CA GLU A 84 7.01 6.49 12.12
C GLU A 84 5.90 7.53 12.35
N ARG A 85 5.57 8.35 11.33
CA ARG A 85 4.68 9.51 11.49
C ARG A 85 3.44 9.43 10.61
N ALA A 86 2.26 9.39 11.24
CA ALA A 86 0.95 9.24 10.58
C ALA A 86 0.70 10.28 9.46
N ARG A 87 1.14 11.53 9.66
CA ARG A 87 0.93 12.62 8.69
C ARG A 87 1.58 12.41 7.32
N LYS A 88 2.48 11.43 7.17
CA LYS A 88 3.17 11.13 5.90
C LYS A 88 2.61 9.92 5.17
N CYS A 89 1.75 9.11 5.81
CA CYS A 89 1.26 7.86 5.24
C CYS A 89 0.44 8.06 3.96
N LEU A 90 -0.37 9.14 3.89
CA LEU A 90 -1.13 9.48 2.70
C LEU A 90 -0.21 9.82 1.51
N ASP A 91 0.82 10.64 1.74
CA ASP A 91 1.80 11.01 0.70
C ASP A 91 2.47 9.75 0.13
N PHE A 92 2.97 8.86 0.99
CA PHE A 92 3.57 7.60 0.54
C PHE A 92 2.58 6.70 -0.20
N SER A 93 1.33 6.60 0.27
CA SER A 93 0.29 5.80 -0.37
C SER A 93 -0.05 6.34 -1.76
N ALA A 94 -0.20 7.65 -1.87
CA ALA A 94 -0.45 8.32 -3.14
C ALA A 94 0.70 8.08 -4.13
N THR A 95 1.96 8.26 -3.71
CA THR A 95 3.11 8.00 -4.60
C THR A 95 3.16 6.56 -5.12
N LEU A 96 2.76 5.59 -4.28
CA LEU A 96 2.68 4.18 -4.64
C LEU A 96 1.67 3.95 -5.78
N TYR A 97 0.42 4.37 -5.58
CA TYR A 97 -0.63 4.19 -6.58
C TYR A 97 -0.45 5.06 -7.82
N ILE A 98 0.16 6.25 -7.71
CA ILE A 98 0.54 7.07 -8.87
C ILE A 98 1.60 6.35 -9.72
N THR A 99 2.59 5.75 -9.08
CA THR A 99 3.61 4.96 -9.79
C THR A 99 2.98 3.74 -10.46
N HIS A 100 2.06 3.06 -9.78
CA HIS A 100 1.31 1.94 -10.35
C HIS A 100 0.49 2.37 -11.58
N LEU A 101 -0.23 3.49 -11.49
CA LEU A 101 -0.96 4.09 -12.61
C LEU A 101 -0.02 4.36 -13.80
N PHE A 102 1.14 4.96 -13.55
CA PHE A 102 2.12 5.24 -14.60
C PHE A 102 2.59 3.94 -15.30
N LEU A 103 2.88 2.89 -14.53
CA LEU A 103 3.26 1.59 -15.09
C LEU A 103 2.11 0.96 -15.90
N CYS A 104 0.86 1.04 -15.43
CA CYS A 104 -0.30 0.59 -16.20
C CYS A 104 -0.44 1.36 -17.51
N ILE A 105 -0.20 2.68 -17.52
CA ILE A 105 -0.22 3.50 -18.74
C ILE A 105 0.85 3.06 -19.72
N VAL A 106 2.07 2.77 -19.26
CA VAL A 106 3.18 2.33 -20.12
C VAL A 106 2.93 0.93 -20.70
N TYR A 107 2.33 0.01 -19.92
CA TYR A 107 2.11 -1.37 -20.35
C TYR A 107 0.86 -1.56 -21.22
N GLY A 108 -0.28 -0.99 -20.81
CA GLY A 108 -1.58 -1.21 -21.44
C GLY A 108 -2.18 0.03 -22.10
N GLY A 109 -1.60 1.21 -21.89
CA GLY A 109 -2.23 2.48 -22.26
C GLY A 109 -3.18 3.01 -21.18
N TRP A 110 -3.96 4.04 -21.53
CA TRP A 110 -4.80 4.73 -20.56
C TRP A 110 -5.92 3.82 -20.01
N PRO A 111 -6.03 3.62 -18.68
CA PRO A 111 -7.06 2.78 -18.10
C PRO A 111 -8.44 3.46 -18.24
N SER A 112 -9.19 3.06 -19.26
CA SER A 112 -10.56 3.51 -19.51
C SER A 112 -11.61 2.74 -18.69
N SER A 113 -11.21 1.66 -18.00
CA SER A 113 -12.09 0.83 -17.18
C SER A 113 -12.43 1.50 -15.85
N MET A 114 -13.71 1.75 -15.59
CA MET A 114 -14.19 2.28 -14.31
C MET A 114 -13.89 1.34 -13.13
N ALA A 115 -13.91 0.02 -13.37
CA ALA A 115 -13.61 -0.97 -12.34
C ALA A 115 -12.16 -0.85 -11.84
N TRP A 116 -11.22 -0.55 -12.73
CA TRP A 116 -9.82 -0.32 -12.38
C TRP A 116 -9.68 0.86 -11.42
N TRP A 117 -10.37 1.98 -11.71
CA TRP A 117 -10.36 3.18 -10.86
C TRP A 117 -10.97 2.91 -9.49
N VAL A 118 -12.09 2.20 -9.43
CA VAL A 118 -12.73 1.83 -8.16
C VAL A 118 -11.79 0.96 -7.33
N VAL A 119 -11.20 -0.09 -7.91
CA VAL A 119 -10.32 -1.01 -7.17
C VAL A 119 -9.07 -0.28 -6.67
N ASN A 120 -8.38 0.47 -7.51
CA ASN A 120 -7.19 1.21 -7.09
C ASN A 120 -7.51 2.34 -6.11
N GLY A 121 -8.61 3.06 -6.32
CA GLY A 121 -9.10 4.09 -5.40
C GLY A 121 -9.45 3.52 -4.02
N THR A 122 -10.17 2.39 -3.99
CA THR A 122 -10.46 1.69 -2.72
C THR A 122 -9.21 1.15 -2.05
N GLY A 123 -8.26 0.59 -2.81
CA GLY A 123 -6.98 0.12 -2.27
C GLY A 123 -6.15 1.26 -1.67
N LEU A 124 -6.09 2.40 -2.34
CA LEU A 124 -5.44 3.61 -1.83
C LEU A 124 -6.11 4.08 -0.54
N ALA A 125 -7.43 4.16 -0.51
CA ALA A 125 -8.18 4.60 0.67
C ALA A 125 -7.97 3.63 1.84
N VAL A 126 -8.08 2.32 1.60
CA VAL A 126 -7.85 1.29 2.63
C VAL A 126 -6.43 1.38 3.16
N MET A 127 -5.42 1.44 2.28
CA MET A 127 -4.02 1.49 2.68
C MET A 127 -3.72 2.75 3.49
N ALA A 128 -4.16 3.93 3.01
CA ALA A 128 -3.93 5.20 3.68
C ALA A 128 -4.64 5.29 5.03
N LEU A 129 -5.95 5.02 5.08
CA LEU A 129 -6.74 5.12 6.31
C LEU A 129 -6.29 4.11 7.37
N LEU A 130 -6.00 2.87 6.96
CA LEU A 130 -5.56 1.84 7.89
C LEU A 130 -4.15 2.14 8.42
N ALA A 131 -3.23 2.58 7.55
CA ALA A 131 -1.90 2.99 7.96
C ALA A 131 -1.95 4.18 8.92
N GLU A 132 -2.74 5.22 8.61
CA GLU A 132 -2.94 6.37 9.49
C GLU A 132 -3.51 5.96 10.85
N TYR A 133 -4.59 5.18 10.86
CA TYR A 133 -5.23 4.71 12.08
C TYR A 133 -4.25 3.93 12.97
N LEU A 134 -3.47 3.03 12.38
CA LEU A 134 -2.51 2.21 13.12
C LEU A 134 -1.31 3.02 13.61
N CYS A 135 -0.85 4.01 12.85
CA CYS A 135 0.20 4.93 13.28
C CYS A 135 -0.26 5.82 14.45
N ILE A 136 -1.47 6.39 14.39
CA ILE A 136 -2.05 7.18 15.48
C ILE A 136 -2.18 6.33 16.75
N LYS A 137 -2.65 5.09 16.61
CA LYS A 137 -2.79 4.16 17.74
C LYS A 137 -1.44 3.79 18.36
N ARG A 138 -0.35 3.75 17.59
CA ARG A 138 1.01 3.56 18.12
C ARG A 138 1.52 4.80 18.83
N GLU A 139 1.38 5.98 18.24
CA GLU A 139 1.79 7.26 18.85
C GLU A 139 1.10 7.49 20.21
N GLN A 140 -0.18 7.11 20.34
CA GLN A 140 -0.92 7.21 21.60
C GLN A 140 -0.45 6.23 22.70
N ARG A 141 0.16 5.09 22.34
CA ARG A 141 0.65 4.10 23.32
C ARG A 141 1.96 4.49 24.00
N GLU A 142 2.72 5.41 23.40
CA GLU A 142 4.03 5.83 23.89
C GLU A 142 3.96 6.89 25.00
N ILE A 143 2.77 7.25 25.49
CA ILE A 143 2.59 8.10 26.67
C ILE A 143 2.37 7.21 27.91
N PRO A 144 3.42 6.76 28.63
CA PRO A 144 3.24 6.10 29.91
C PRO A 144 2.69 7.11 30.93
N MET A 145 1.50 6.84 31.45
CA MET A 145 0.83 7.63 32.50
C MET A 145 1.47 7.47 33.90
N ASP A 146 2.53 6.67 34.04
CA ASP A 146 3.20 6.40 35.31
C ASP A 146 3.92 7.62 35.92
N ARG A 147 4.00 8.76 35.21
CA ARG A 147 4.70 9.95 35.71
C ARG A 147 3.86 10.91 36.53
N PHE A 148 2.55 10.68 36.70
CA PHE A 148 1.68 11.60 37.46
C PHE A 148 1.39 11.17 38.90
N HIS A 149 1.80 9.99 39.35
CA HIS A 149 1.62 9.52 40.74
C HIS A 149 2.93 9.46 41.54
N SER A 150 3.77 10.50 41.47
CA SER A 150 4.87 10.68 42.42
C SER A 150 4.92 12.10 42.96
N ARG A 151 3.85 12.50 43.67
CA ARG A 151 3.88 13.62 44.64
C ARG A 151 2.57 13.70 45.42
N VAL A 152 2.39 12.82 46.41
CA VAL A 152 1.75 13.14 47.70
C VAL A 152 2.50 12.38 48.78
#